data_AF-A0A0Q8P333-F1
#
_entry.id   AF-A0A0Q8P333-F1
#
_cell.length_a   1.000
_cell.length_b   1.000
_cell.length_c   1.000
_cell.angle_alpha   90.00
_cell.angle_beta   90.00
_cell.angle_gamma   90.00
#
_symmetry.space_group_name_H-M   'P 1'
#
loop_
_entity.id
_entity.type
_entity.pdbx_description
1 polymer ?
#
loop_
_entity_poly.entity_id
_entity_poly.type
_entity_poly.pdbx_seq_one_letter_code
_entity_poly.pdbx_strand_id
1 'polypeptide(L)'
;MTSGAEFIALLEELSRELESGGPTVDDFLLRWAAVLPGEGPGEPGWPGLARQVVAALAAEPTGGAEAAEGKFDEPEVHTRDQLGALLTALAADFVRDRREVAAVVALKGPWWGDTGDWAHGTLSAVLESWAAWLDAVLGRPRPFGGGDLEPVTWGSVAEQLLAARVYE
;
A
#
# COMPACT_ATOMS: atom_id res chain seq x y z
N MET A 1 5.99 -10.81 20.11
CA MET A 1 6.87 -10.08 19.17
C MET A 1 6.31 -10.39 17.81
N THR A 2 5.64 -9.45 17.14
CA THR A 2 5.18 -9.68 15.77
C THR A 2 6.40 -9.94 14.88
N SER A 3 6.42 -11.09 14.21
CA SER A 3 7.37 -11.52 13.18
C SER A 3 6.77 -11.26 11.79
N GLY A 4 7.57 -11.39 10.72
CA GLY A 4 7.06 -11.28 9.35
C GLY A 4 5.89 -12.24 9.07
N ALA A 5 5.94 -13.46 9.60
CA ALA A 5 4.84 -14.43 9.48
C ALA A 5 3.56 -13.99 10.20
N GLU A 6 3.66 -13.40 11.39
CA GLU A 6 2.50 -12.86 12.10
C GLU A 6 1.93 -11.61 11.41
N PHE A 7 2.79 -10.81 10.75
CA PHE A 7 2.32 -9.69 9.94
C PHE A 7 1.61 -10.16 8.66
N ILE A 8 2.11 -11.19 7.98
CA ILE A 8 1.41 -11.82 6.84
C ILE A 8 0.03 -12.31 7.29
N ALA A 9 -0.05 -13.07 8.38
CA ALA A 9 -1.32 -13.58 8.90
C ALA A 9 -2.31 -12.44 9.25
N LEU A 10 -1.80 -11.32 9.76
CA LEU A 10 -2.60 -10.12 10.01
C LEU A 10 -3.16 -9.55 8.70
N LEU A 11 -2.35 -9.40 7.64
CA LEU A 11 -2.81 -8.89 6.35
C LEU A 11 -3.92 -9.79 5.76
N GLU A 12 -3.77 -11.11 5.85
CA GLU A 12 -4.78 -12.09 5.41
C GLU A 12 -6.05 -12.08 6.26
N GLU A 13 -5.96 -11.75 7.55
CA GLU A 13 -7.13 -11.57 8.41
C GLU A 13 -7.87 -10.28 8.02
N LEU A 14 -7.15 -9.17 7.92
CA LEU A 14 -7.71 -7.87 7.53
C LEU A 14 -8.33 -7.93 6.13
N SER A 15 -7.72 -8.62 5.17
CA SER A 15 -8.29 -8.74 3.82
C SER A 15 -9.65 -9.46 3.82
N ARG A 16 -9.83 -10.47 4.68
CA ARG A 16 -11.08 -11.22 4.85
C ARG A 16 -12.15 -10.43 5.59
N GLU A 17 -11.75 -9.57 6.53
CA GLU A 17 -12.65 -8.73 7.31
C GLU A 17 -13.16 -7.50 6.54
N LEU A 18 -12.47 -7.10 5.47
CA LEU A 18 -12.91 -6.01 4.61
C LEU A 18 -14.19 -6.38 3.86
N GLU A 19 -15.33 -6.05 4.45
CA GLU A 19 -16.65 -6.17 3.84
C GLU A 19 -16.80 -5.27 2.60
N SER A 20 -17.80 -5.56 1.76
CA SER A 20 -18.23 -4.67 0.67
C SER A 20 -18.73 -3.33 1.24
N GLY A 21 -17.83 -2.35 1.34
CA GLY A 21 -18.09 -1.06 1.99
C GLY A 21 -16.92 -0.51 2.81
N GLY A 22 -15.81 -1.24 2.94
CA GLY A 22 -14.57 -0.76 3.54
C GLY A 22 -13.92 0.42 2.78
N PRO A 23 -12.85 1.01 3.35
CA PRO A 23 -12.14 2.12 2.71
C PRO A 23 -11.56 1.71 1.34
N THR A 24 -11.49 2.67 0.43
CA THR A 24 -10.77 2.50 -0.83
C THR A 24 -9.26 2.51 -0.58
N VAL A 25 -8.47 2.04 -1.56
CA VAL A 25 -7.00 2.01 -1.45
C VAL A 25 -6.44 3.42 -1.19
N ASP A 26 -6.91 4.43 -1.92
CA ASP A 26 -6.47 5.82 -1.74
C ASP A 26 -6.82 6.37 -0.34
N ASP A 27 -8.04 6.11 0.14
CA ASP A 27 -8.46 6.54 1.47
C ASP A 27 -7.64 5.84 2.57
N PHE A 28 -7.36 4.54 2.44
CA PHE A 28 -6.48 3.82 3.35
C PHE A 28 -5.06 4.41 3.38
N LEU A 29 -4.47 4.68 2.22
CA LEU A 29 -3.12 5.26 2.12
C LEU A 29 -3.04 6.66 2.78
N LEU A 30 -4.07 7.49 2.60
CA LEU A 30 -4.14 8.81 3.24
C LEU A 30 -4.34 8.72 4.76
N ARG A 31 -5.22 7.82 5.21
CA ARG A 31 -5.40 7.52 6.63
C ARG A 31 -4.10 7.05 7.26
N TRP A 32 -3.36 6.18 6.57
CA TRP A 32 -2.05 5.73 7.04
C TRP A 32 -1.05 6.91 7.12
N ALA A 33 -0.97 7.75 6.10
CA ALA A 33 -0.14 8.95 6.14
C ALA A 33 -0.48 9.87 7.32
N ALA A 34 -1.77 9.98 7.69
CA ALA A 34 -2.23 10.80 8.80
C ALA A 34 -1.88 10.23 10.19
N VAL A 35 -1.79 8.90 10.35
CA VAL A 35 -1.45 8.28 11.64
C VAL A 35 0.06 8.08 11.85
N LEU A 36 0.87 8.13 10.78
CA LEU A 36 2.33 8.04 10.87
C LEU A 36 2.95 8.98 11.94
N PRO A 37 2.57 10.27 12.04
CA PRO A 37 3.15 11.17 13.04
C PRO A 37 2.90 10.75 14.50
N GLY A 38 1.81 10.03 14.78
CA GLY A 38 1.37 9.65 16.13
C GLY A 38 2.02 8.38 16.69
N GLU A 39 2.55 7.50 15.84
CA GLU A 39 3.12 6.20 16.22
C GLU A 39 4.62 6.30 16.62
N GLY A 40 4.95 7.16 17.59
CA GLY A 40 6.23 7.15 18.32
C GLY A 40 7.54 7.36 17.50
N PRO A 41 8.71 7.39 18.18
CA PRO A 41 10.00 7.72 17.55
C PRO A 41 10.83 6.53 17.04
N GLY A 42 10.28 5.31 16.95
CA GLY A 42 11.03 4.11 16.55
C GLY A 42 10.79 3.70 15.09
N GLU A 43 11.82 3.19 14.42
CA GLU A 43 11.67 2.46 13.15
C GLU A 43 10.55 1.41 13.27
N PRO A 44 9.76 1.19 12.21
CA PRO A 44 8.48 0.50 12.32
C PRO A 44 8.63 -0.89 12.94
N GLY A 45 9.64 -1.69 12.53
CA GLY A 45 9.63 -3.10 12.88
C GLY A 45 8.35 -3.80 12.39
N TRP A 46 8.28 -5.12 12.47
CA TRP A 46 7.02 -5.82 12.22
C TRP A 46 5.89 -5.37 13.17
N PRO A 47 6.11 -5.16 14.49
CA PRO A 47 5.03 -4.76 15.40
C PRO A 47 4.54 -3.31 15.20
N GLY A 48 5.41 -2.37 14.84
CA GLY A 48 4.99 -0.99 14.56
C GLY A 48 4.31 -0.89 13.21
N LEU A 49 4.77 -1.63 12.19
CA LEU A 49 4.07 -1.72 10.91
C LEU A 49 2.65 -2.26 11.08
N ALA A 50 2.48 -3.38 11.82
CA ALA A 50 1.17 -3.93 12.16
C ALA A 50 0.25 -2.91 12.83
N ARG A 51 0.74 -2.18 13.84
CA ARG A 51 -0.03 -1.15 14.54
C ARG A 51 -0.45 -0.01 13.61
N GLN A 52 0.44 0.43 12.72
CA GLN A 52 0.13 1.49 11.77
C GLN A 52 -0.95 1.08 10.78
N VAL A 53 -0.89 -0.14 10.24
CA VAL A 53 -1.92 -0.67 9.31
C VAL A 53 -3.28 -0.75 10.01
N VAL A 54 -3.32 -1.29 11.22
CA VAL A 54 -4.56 -1.36 12.02
C VAL A 54 -5.08 0.05 12.36
N ALA A 55 -4.20 0.96 12.75
CA ALA A 55 -4.56 2.34 13.06
C ALA A 55 -5.10 3.08 11.82
N ALA A 56 -4.53 2.85 10.64
CA ALA A 56 -5.00 3.43 9.39
C ALA A 56 -6.41 2.94 9.01
N LEU A 57 -6.70 1.65 9.20
CA LEU A 57 -8.04 1.10 8.98
C LEU A 57 -9.08 1.66 9.94
N ALA A 58 -8.70 1.91 11.20
CA ALA A 58 -9.57 2.48 12.23
C ALA A 58 -9.68 4.00 12.20
N ALA A 59 -8.80 4.70 11.47
CA ALA A 59 -8.78 6.16 11.41
C ALA A 59 -9.98 6.70 10.63
N GLU A 60 -10.41 7.92 11.00
CA GLU A 60 -11.47 8.63 10.29
C GLU A 60 -11.06 8.94 8.83
N PRO A 61 -12.02 9.00 7.89
CA PRO A 61 -11.74 9.38 6.51
C PRO A 61 -11.03 10.74 6.45
N THR A 62 -9.93 10.81 5.70
CA THR A 62 -9.12 12.04 5.58
C THR A 62 -9.66 13.04 4.57
N GLY A 63 -10.75 12.69 3.87
CA GLY A 63 -11.16 13.36 2.63
C GLY A 63 -10.25 12.90 1.48
N GLY A 64 -10.85 12.59 0.33
CA GLY A 64 -10.13 11.94 -0.78
C GLY A 64 -8.94 12.76 -1.29
N ALA A 65 -7.97 12.07 -1.89
CA ALA A 65 -6.83 12.73 -2.53
C ALA A 65 -7.32 13.54 -3.73
N GLU A 66 -6.98 14.82 -3.79
CA GLU A 66 -6.95 15.51 -5.07
C GLU A 66 -5.87 14.85 -5.92
N ALA A 67 -6.21 14.46 -7.15
CA ALA A 67 -5.24 13.88 -8.06
C ALA A 67 -4.16 14.93 -8.35
N ALA A 68 -2.97 14.73 -7.80
CA ALA A 68 -1.81 15.54 -8.13
C ALA A 68 -1.45 15.31 -9.60
N GLU A 69 -1.30 16.39 -10.37
CA GLU A 69 -0.81 16.32 -11.74
C GLU A 69 0.70 16.08 -11.71
N GLY A 70 1.14 14.85 -12.01
CA GLY A 70 2.54 14.50 -12.08
C GLY A 70 2.74 12.99 -12.24
N LYS A 71 3.78 12.61 -12.97
CA LYS A 71 4.21 11.21 -13.03
C LYS A 71 4.87 10.87 -11.69
N PHE A 72 4.47 9.77 -11.08
CA PHE A 72 5.14 9.24 -9.90
C PHE A 72 6.55 8.80 -10.27
N ASP A 73 7.56 9.46 -9.70
CA ASP A 73 8.95 9.00 -9.70
C ASP A 73 9.20 8.33 -8.34
N GLU A 74 9.68 7.08 -8.33
CA GLU A 74 9.96 6.30 -7.12
C GLU A 74 10.97 7.03 -6.22
N PRO A 75 10.57 7.58 -5.06
CA PRO A 75 11.47 8.33 -4.21
C PRO A 75 12.28 7.37 -3.32
N GLU A 76 13.55 7.69 -3.07
CA GLU A 76 14.32 7.06 -1.99
C GLU A 76 13.68 7.43 -0.63
N VAL A 77 13.18 6.42 0.08
CA VAL A 77 12.54 6.59 1.39
C VAL A 77 13.47 6.12 2.50
N HIS A 78 13.83 7.04 3.38
CA HIS A 78 14.65 6.78 4.55
C HIS A 78 14.00 7.29 5.85
N THR A 79 13.07 8.22 5.73
CA THR A 79 12.40 8.84 6.88
C THR A 79 10.90 8.57 6.87
N ARG A 80 10.30 8.68 8.05
CA ARG A 80 8.85 8.62 8.22
C ARG A 80 8.11 9.65 7.37
N ASP A 81 8.63 10.88 7.30
CA ASP A 81 7.99 11.96 6.54
C ASP A 81 8.04 11.67 5.03
N GLN A 82 9.14 11.06 4.55
CA GLN A 82 9.23 10.57 3.18
C GLN A 82 8.25 9.42 2.90
N LEU A 83 8.04 8.51 3.86
CA LEU A 83 7.00 7.47 3.72
C LEU A 83 5.60 8.10 3.66
N GLY A 84 5.31 9.10 4.49
CA GLY A 84 4.03 9.82 4.43
C GLY A 84 3.80 10.52 3.10
N ALA A 85 4.84 11.13 2.53
CA ALA A 85 4.79 11.70 1.18
C ALA A 85 4.56 10.61 0.11
N LEU A 86 5.23 9.46 0.22
CA LEU A 86 5.05 8.33 -0.68
C LEU A 86 3.60 7.81 -0.63
N LEU A 87 3.04 7.58 0.55
CA LEU A 87 1.66 7.13 0.72
C LEU A 87 0.66 8.10 0.07
N THR A 88 0.88 9.40 0.26
CA THR A 88 0.05 10.45 -0.36
C THR A 88 0.17 10.44 -1.88
N ALA A 89 1.37 10.25 -2.41
CA ALA A 89 1.61 10.15 -3.84
C ALA A 89 0.96 8.90 -4.45
N LEU A 90 1.06 7.75 -3.78
CA LEU A 90 0.41 6.49 -4.19
C LEU A 90 -1.12 6.63 -4.19
N ALA A 91 -1.70 7.32 -3.22
CA ALA A 91 -3.13 7.60 -3.17
C ALA A 91 -3.58 8.45 -4.38
N ALA A 92 -2.84 9.52 -4.68
CA ALA A 92 -3.12 10.37 -5.83
C ALA A 92 -2.98 9.62 -7.17
N ASP A 93 -1.95 8.76 -7.28
CA ASP A 93 -1.71 7.92 -8.45
C ASP A 93 -2.83 6.91 -8.67
N PHE A 94 -3.29 6.23 -7.62
CA PHE A 94 -4.46 5.34 -7.67
C PHE A 94 -5.72 6.08 -8.15
N VAL A 95 -6.01 7.28 -7.62
CA VAL A 95 -7.16 8.10 -8.06
C VAL A 95 -7.02 8.50 -9.53
N ARG A 96 -5.83 8.86 -9.99
CA ARG A 96 -5.54 9.19 -11.39
C ARG A 96 -5.79 7.99 -12.29
N ASP A 97 -5.20 6.84 -11.98
CA ASP A 97 -5.33 5.62 -12.77
C ASP A 97 -6.80 5.17 -12.84
N ARG A 98 -7.56 5.27 -11.73
CA ARG A 98 -9.01 5.03 -11.74
C ARG A 98 -9.78 5.92 -12.70
N ARG A 99 -9.43 7.21 -12.77
CA ARG A 99 -10.09 8.17 -13.69
C ARG A 99 -9.72 7.87 -15.13
N GLU A 100 -8.45 7.56 -15.41
CA GLU A 100 -7.97 7.20 -16.74
C GLU A 100 -8.67 5.95 -17.25
N VAL A 101 -8.76 4.90 -16.42
CA VAL A 101 -9.48 3.68 -16.78
C VAL A 101 -10.97 3.94 -16.98
N ALA A 102 -11.62 4.70 -16.09
CA ALA A 102 -13.03 5.06 -16.28
C ALA A 102 -13.26 5.82 -17.60
N ALA A 103 -12.35 6.72 -17.98
CA ALA A 103 -12.41 7.44 -19.25
C ALA A 103 -12.20 6.50 -20.45
N VAL A 104 -11.28 5.54 -20.37
CA VAL A 104 -11.05 4.53 -21.41
C VAL A 104 -12.26 3.63 -21.57
N VAL A 105 -12.85 3.14 -20.47
CA VAL A 105 -14.06 2.32 -20.46
C VAL A 105 -15.23 3.09 -21.07
N ALA A 106 -15.41 4.37 -20.72
CA ALA A 106 -16.46 5.21 -21.28
C ALA A 106 -16.28 5.42 -22.80
N LEU A 107 -15.05 5.51 -23.29
CA LEU A 107 -14.75 5.77 -24.69
C LEU A 107 -14.79 4.51 -25.57
N LYS A 108 -14.24 3.39 -25.07
CA LYS A 108 -13.96 2.18 -25.86
C LYS A 108 -14.78 0.96 -25.44
N GLY A 109 -15.55 1.07 -24.36
CA GLY A 109 -16.35 -0.02 -23.78
C GLY A 109 -15.60 -0.81 -22.71
N PRO A 110 -16.31 -1.65 -21.94
CA PRO A 110 -15.81 -2.30 -20.72
C PRO A 110 -14.60 -3.21 -20.94
N TRP A 111 -14.47 -3.81 -22.13
CA TRP A 111 -13.35 -4.71 -22.48
C TRP A 111 -12.01 -4.01 -22.68
N TRP A 112 -11.98 -2.68 -22.71
CA TRP A 112 -10.76 -1.88 -22.86
C TRP A 112 -10.23 -1.31 -21.54
N GLY A 113 -10.96 -1.52 -20.44
CA GLY A 113 -10.54 -1.12 -19.10
C GLY A 113 -9.66 -2.15 -18.39
N ASP A 114 -9.47 -3.34 -18.97
CA ASP A 114 -8.79 -4.50 -18.37
C ASP A 114 -7.24 -4.38 -18.39
N THR A 115 -6.72 -3.16 -18.51
CA THR A 115 -5.29 -2.88 -18.58
C THR A 115 -4.85 -2.17 -17.31
N GLY A 116 -4.46 -2.95 -16.30
CA GLY A 116 -3.84 -2.50 -15.05
C GLY A 116 -4.72 -2.78 -13.82
N ASP A 117 -4.41 -3.86 -13.11
CA ASP A 117 -5.17 -4.33 -11.96
C ASP A 117 -5.17 -3.33 -10.79
N TRP A 118 -4.08 -2.55 -10.62
CA TRP A 118 -3.96 -1.51 -9.58
C TRP A 118 -5.11 -0.50 -9.61
N ALA A 119 -5.62 -0.13 -10.79
CA ALA A 119 -6.71 0.83 -10.92
C ALA A 119 -8.09 0.21 -10.56
N HIS A 120 -8.18 -1.11 -10.46
CA HIS A 120 -9.40 -1.84 -10.10
C HIS A 120 -9.32 -2.48 -8.71
N GLY A 121 -8.13 -2.50 -8.12
CA GLY A 121 -7.85 -3.11 -6.84
C GLY A 121 -8.79 -2.62 -5.73
N THR A 122 -9.42 -3.58 -5.06
CA THR A 122 -10.02 -3.33 -3.76
C THR A 122 -8.92 -3.32 -2.70
N LEU A 123 -9.14 -2.64 -1.56
CA LEU A 123 -8.15 -2.71 -0.48
C LEU A 123 -7.90 -4.15 -0.03
N SER A 124 -8.93 -5.00 -0.01
CA SER A 124 -8.79 -6.44 0.28
C SER A 124 -7.80 -7.11 -0.67
N ALA A 125 -7.94 -6.91 -1.98
CA ALA A 125 -7.01 -7.44 -2.98
C ALA A 125 -5.57 -6.91 -2.79
N VAL A 126 -5.40 -5.63 -2.49
CA VAL A 126 -4.07 -5.04 -2.22
C VAL A 126 -3.41 -5.69 -0.99
N LEU A 127 -4.17 -5.93 0.08
CA LEU A 127 -3.64 -6.60 1.27
C LEU A 127 -3.28 -8.08 1.00
N GLU A 128 -4.09 -8.77 0.18
CA GLU A 128 -3.80 -10.14 -0.26
C GLU A 128 -2.52 -10.21 -1.11
N SER A 129 -2.38 -9.33 -2.10
CA SER A 129 -1.18 -9.25 -2.94
C SER A 129 0.06 -8.91 -2.12
N TRP A 130 -0.06 -8.01 -1.15
CA TRP A 130 1.04 -7.69 -0.25
C TRP A 130 1.44 -8.89 0.63
N ALA A 131 0.46 -9.61 1.20
CA ALA A 131 0.70 -10.82 1.99
C ALA A 131 1.39 -11.91 1.16
N ALA A 132 0.89 -12.17 -0.06
CA ALA A 132 1.45 -13.15 -0.97
C ALA A 132 2.87 -12.79 -1.43
N TRP A 133 3.13 -11.51 -1.71
CA TRP A 133 4.46 -11.04 -2.05
C TRP A 133 5.43 -11.23 -0.87
N LEU A 134 5.01 -10.85 0.34
CA LEU A 134 5.81 -11.02 1.56
C LEU A 134 6.15 -12.49 1.81
N ASP A 135 5.21 -13.41 1.68
CA ASP A 135 5.46 -14.85 1.81
C ASP A 135 6.46 -15.35 0.74
N ALA A 136 6.37 -14.84 -0.49
CA ALA A 136 7.28 -15.22 -1.56
C ALA A 136 8.73 -14.75 -1.33
N VAL A 137 8.93 -13.60 -0.70
CA VAL A 137 10.26 -12.99 -0.50
C VAL A 137 10.86 -13.28 0.87
N LEU A 138 10.04 -13.43 1.92
CA LEU A 138 10.50 -13.79 3.25
C LEU A 138 10.80 -15.29 3.31
N GLY A 139 12.09 -15.63 3.21
CA GLY A 139 12.57 -17.03 3.28
C GLY A 139 13.22 -17.55 2.00
N ARG A 140 13.31 -16.73 0.94
CA ARG A 140 14.07 -17.06 -0.28
C ARG A 140 15.31 -16.17 -0.42
N PRO A 141 16.50 -16.73 -0.70
CA PRO A 141 17.64 -15.92 -1.11
C PRO A 141 17.31 -15.24 -2.44
N ARG A 142 17.28 -13.90 -2.46
CA ARG A 142 16.93 -13.13 -3.66
C ARG A 142 18.03 -13.27 -4.73
N PRO A 143 17.72 -13.70 -5.97
CA PRO A 143 18.72 -13.83 -7.03
C PRO A 143 19.22 -12.49 -7.58
N PHE A 144 18.50 -11.38 -7.32
CA PHE A 144 18.84 -10.04 -7.80
C PHE A 144 18.67 -9.01 -6.67
N GLY A 145 19.73 -8.78 -5.90
CA GLY A 145 20.10 -7.53 -5.22
C GLY A 145 19.04 -6.60 -4.59
N GLY A 146 17.88 -7.07 -4.14
CA GLY A 146 16.93 -6.27 -3.36
C GLY A 146 17.40 -6.13 -1.91
N GLY A 147 17.38 -4.92 -1.36
CA GLY A 147 17.88 -4.61 -0.02
C GLY A 147 17.15 -5.41 1.05
N ASP A 148 17.82 -5.81 2.14
CA ASP A 148 17.22 -6.67 3.15
C ASP A 148 15.89 -6.07 3.67
N LEU A 149 14.77 -6.82 3.54
CA LEU A 149 13.47 -6.45 4.13
C LEU A 149 13.50 -6.51 5.66
N GLU A 150 14.59 -7.07 6.19
CA GLU A 150 14.93 -7.05 7.59
C GLU A 150 16.25 -6.28 7.80
N PRO A 151 16.31 -5.33 8.73
CA PRO A 151 15.22 -4.90 9.61
C PRO A 151 14.11 -4.15 8.86
N VAL A 152 12.87 -4.20 9.37
CA VAL A 152 11.76 -3.42 8.82
C VAL A 152 12.01 -1.94 9.12
N THR A 153 12.51 -1.25 8.10
CA THR A 153 12.76 0.20 8.04
C THR A 153 11.72 0.90 7.17
N TRP A 154 11.67 2.24 7.22
CA TRP A 154 10.82 3.03 6.32
C TRP A 154 11.10 2.74 4.83
N GLY A 155 12.37 2.54 4.47
CA GLY A 155 12.76 2.18 3.10
C GLY A 155 12.24 0.79 2.71
N SER A 156 12.34 -0.19 3.60
CA SER A 156 11.80 -1.52 3.33
C SER A 156 10.27 -1.53 3.21
N VAL A 157 9.56 -0.67 3.96
CA VAL A 157 8.10 -0.52 3.85
C VAL A 157 7.74 0.14 2.52
N ALA A 158 8.51 1.15 2.08
CA ALA A 158 8.34 1.72 0.75
C ALA A 158 8.55 0.68 -0.37
N GLU A 159 9.61 -0.14 -0.27
CA GLU A 159 9.87 -1.22 -1.22
C GLU A 159 8.72 -2.24 -1.25
N GLN A 160 8.20 -2.62 -0.08
CA GLN A 160 7.03 -3.49 0.04
C GLN A 160 5.79 -2.92 -0.68
N LEU A 161 5.47 -1.65 -0.47
CA LEU A 161 4.30 -1.01 -1.07
C LEU A 161 4.44 -0.82 -2.59
N LEU A 162 5.64 -0.45 -3.05
CA LEU A 162 5.94 -0.34 -4.48
C LEU A 162 5.89 -1.70 -5.17
N ALA A 163 6.34 -2.76 -4.51
CA ALA A 163 6.22 -4.11 -5.04
C ALA A 163 4.77 -4.60 -5.07
N ALA A 164 3.98 -4.32 -4.02
CA ALA A 164 2.55 -4.66 -3.97
C ALA A 164 1.74 -3.91 -5.05
N ARG A 165 2.13 -2.69 -5.42
CA ARG A 165 1.56 -1.98 -6.58
C ARG A 165 1.82 -2.68 -7.93
N VAL A 166 2.93 -3.41 -8.05
CA VAL A 166 3.39 -4.03 -9.31
C VAL A 166 3.01 -5.52 -9.40
N TYR A 167 2.79 -6.19 -8.27
CA TYR A 167 2.31 -7.55 -8.19
C TYR A 167 0.77 -7.58 -8.14
N GLU A 168 0.14 -7.37 -9.30
CA GLU A 168 -1.22 -7.82 -9.58
C GLU A 168 -1.24 -8.46 -10.98
#